data_AF-A0A6N9A6Q2-F1
#
_entry.id   AF-A0A6N9A6Q2-F1
#
_cell.length_a   1.000
_cell.length_b   1.000
_cell.length_c   1.000
_cell.angle_alpha   90.00
_cell.angle_beta   90.00
_cell.angle_gamma   90.00
#
_symmetry.space_group_name_H-M   'P 1'
#
loop_
_entity.id
_entity.type
_entity.pdbx_description
1 polymer ?
#
loop_
_entity_poly.entity_id
_entity_poly.type
_entity_poly.pdbx_seq_one_letter_code
_entity_poly.pdbx_strand_id
1 'polypeptide(L)'
;MARIHFIVKETAKMRYRDQARREGKSLGEWFREAAEEKLASARPRRFTVEELREFAAKCDAMHPPGAREPDWKEIKKVIMDSKIAGLGNI
;
A
#
# COMPACT_ATOMS: atom_id res chain seq x y z
N MET A 1 -0.72 3.22 26.65
CA MET A 1 -1.91 3.27 25.77
C MET A 1 -1.80 4.52 24.90
N ALA A 2 -1.75 4.37 23.58
CA ALA A 2 -1.64 5.49 22.65
C ALA A 2 -3.03 6.01 22.27
N ARG A 3 -3.18 7.33 22.12
CA ARG A 3 -4.44 7.97 21.73
C ARG A 3 -4.36 8.40 20.27
N ILE A 4 -5.32 7.96 19.47
CA ILE A 4 -5.45 8.33 18.06
C ILE A 4 -6.61 9.31 17.94
N HIS A 5 -6.36 10.46 17.29
CA HIS A 5 -7.38 11.43 16.93
C HIS A 5 -7.59 11.43 15.42
N PHE A 6 -8.84 11.57 14.98
CA PHE A 6 -9.19 11.68 13.58
C PHE A 6 -10.28 12.74 13.40
N ILE A 7 -10.19 13.48 12.30
CA ILE A 7 -11.17 14.48 11.92
C ILE A 7 -12.15 13.83 10.95
N VAL A 8 -13.44 13.89 11.28
CA VAL A 8 -14.53 13.36 10.45
C VAL A 8 -15.63 14.39 10.33
N LYS A 9 -16.42 14.31 9.26
CA LYS A 9 -17.64 15.10 9.12
C LYS A 9 -18.60 14.74 10.26
N GLU A 10 -19.36 15.72 10.77
CA GLU A 10 -20.31 15.49 11.86
C GLU A 10 -21.36 14.42 11.46
N THR A 11 -21.81 14.43 10.21
CA THR A 11 -22.72 13.41 9.67
C THR A 11 -22.16 11.99 9.75
N ALA A 12 -20.86 11.82 9.50
CA ALA A 12 -20.19 10.53 9.62
C ALA A 12 -20.11 10.08 11.09
N LYS A 13 -19.72 11.01 11.98
CA LYS A 13 -19.67 10.77 13.43
C LYS A 13 -21.01 10.30 14.00
N MET A 14 -22.13 10.90 13.59
CA MET A 14 -23.46 10.44 14.02
C MET A 14 -23.73 9.00 13.56
N ARG A 15 -23.49 8.70 12.27
CA ARG A 15 -23.68 7.35 11.72
C ARG A 15 -22.86 6.29 12.45
N TYR A 16 -21.59 6.60 12.79
CA TYR A 16 -20.73 5.68 13.53
C TYR A 16 -21.24 5.44 14.95
N ARG A 17 -21.71 6.49 15.64
CA ARG A 17 -22.28 6.36 16.99
C ARG A 17 -23.55 5.53 16.99
N ASP A 18 -24.44 5.76 16.03
CA ASP A 18 -25.69 5.01 15.91
C ASP A 18 -25.42 3.54 15.62
N GLN A 19 -24.46 3.25 14.75
CA GLN A 19 -24.08 1.87 14.45
C GLN A 19 -23.43 1.18 15.65
N ALA A 20 -22.48 1.83 16.33
CA ALA A 20 -21.87 1.29 17.54
C ALA A 20 -22.92 1.00 18.62
N ARG A 21 -23.91 1.91 18.80
CA ARG A 21 -25.01 1.71 19.74
C ARG A 21 -25.92 0.55 19.36
N ARG A 22 -26.24 0.37 18.08
CA ARG A 22 -27.02 -0.78 17.59
C ARG A 22 -26.34 -2.11 17.87
N GLU A 23 -25.00 -2.12 17.85
CA GLU A 23 -24.18 -3.29 18.17
C GLU A 23 -23.88 -3.42 19.68
N GLY A 24 -24.38 -2.51 20.52
CA GLY A 24 -24.14 -2.55 21.98
C GLY A 24 -22.72 -2.18 22.41
N LYS A 25 -21.94 -1.53 21.53
CA LYS A 25 -20.52 -1.21 21.73
C LYS A 25 -20.29 0.27 22.00
N SER A 26 -19.17 0.59 22.65
CA SER A 26 -18.67 1.98 22.66
C SER A 26 -18.15 2.36 21.26
N LEU A 27 -18.15 3.66 20.92
CA LEU A 27 -17.63 4.11 19.62
C LEU A 27 -16.16 3.70 19.40
N GLY A 28 -15.34 3.78 20.45
CA GLY A 28 -13.91 3.43 20.36
C GLY A 28 -13.68 1.92 20.21
N GLU A 29 -14.51 1.10 20.85
CA GLU A 29 -14.50 -0.36 20.67
C GLU A 29 -14.92 -0.75 19.26
N TRP A 30 -16.03 -0.18 18.78
CA TRP A 30 -16.52 -0.38 17.42
C TRP A 30 -15.47 -0.02 16.36
N PHE A 31 -14.79 1.12 16.51
CA PHE A 31 -13.69 1.49 15.61
C PHE A 31 -12.49 0.54 15.70
N ARG A 32 -12.14 0.07 16.89
CA ARG A 32 -11.02 -0.86 17.06
C ARG A 32 -11.30 -2.18 16.36
N GLU A 33 -12.48 -2.75 16.56
CA GLU A 33 -12.87 -4.00 15.90
C GLU A 33 -12.90 -3.85 14.38
N ALA A 34 -13.49 -2.77 13.86
CA ALA A 34 -13.50 -2.51 12.43
C ALA A 34 -12.09 -2.37 11.84
N ALA A 35 -11.15 -1.77 12.60
CA ALA A 35 -9.76 -1.67 12.18
C ALA A 35 -9.06 -3.05 12.18
N GLU A 36 -9.25 -3.86 13.22
CA GLU A 36 -8.70 -5.22 13.29
C GLU A 36 -9.25 -6.12 12.17
N GLU A 37 -10.55 -6.04 11.86
CA GLU A 37 -11.17 -6.77 10.76
C GLU A 37 -10.56 -6.37 9.40
N LYS A 38 -10.38 -5.07 9.18
CA LYS A 38 -9.67 -4.54 8.00
C LYS A 38 -8.24 -5.06 7.91
N LEU A 39 -7.50 -5.10 9.02
CA LEU A 39 -6.12 -5.60 9.04
C LEU A 39 -6.04 -7.11 8.83
N ALA A 40 -6.97 -7.87 9.40
CA ALA A 40 -7.04 -9.31 9.24
C ALA A 40 -7.36 -9.71 7.78
N SER A 41 -8.26 -8.96 7.13
CA SER A 41 -8.60 -9.16 5.71
C SER A 41 -7.54 -8.63 4.76
N ALA A 42 -6.78 -7.60 5.15
CA ALA A 42 -5.69 -7.02 4.37
C ALA A 42 -4.38 -7.85 4.40
N ARG A 43 -4.42 -9.14 4.78
CA ARG A 43 -3.24 -10.00 4.73
C ARG A 43 -2.61 -9.89 3.34
N PRO A 44 -1.34 -9.41 3.23
CA PRO A 44 -0.70 -9.34 1.94
C PRO A 44 -0.66 -10.74 1.34
N ARG A 45 -0.95 -10.84 0.04
CA ARG A 45 -0.82 -12.10 -0.70
C ARG A 45 0.59 -12.62 -0.45
N ARG A 46 0.68 -13.80 0.15
CA ARG A 46 1.95 -14.52 0.26
C ARG A 46 2.16 -15.24 -1.06
N PHE A 47 3.33 -15.03 -1.65
CA PHE A 47 3.74 -15.79 -2.83
C PHE A 47 4.28 -17.15 -2.41
N THR A 48 3.98 -18.19 -3.18
CA THR A 48 4.65 -19.49 -3.01
C THR A 48 6.08 -19.42 -3.53
N VAL A 49 6.91 -20.40 -3.15
CA VAL A 49 8.29 -20.50 -3.66
C VAL A 49 8.27 -20.66 -5.18
N GLU A 50 7.28 -21.39 -5.70
CA GLU A 50 7.07 -21.61 -7.13
C GLU A 50 6.72 -20.31 -7.87
N GLU A 51 5.79 -19.51 -7.33
CA GLU A 51 5.44 -18.20 -7.90
C GLU A 51 6.65 -17.25 -7.95
N LEU A 52 7.49 -17.28 -6.90
CA LEU A 52 8.73 -16.50 -6.87
C LEU A 52 9.76 -16.99 -7.89
N ARG A 53 9.87 -18.30 -8.09
CA ARG A 53 10.76 -18.89 -9.12
C ARG A 53 10.29 -18.53 -10.53
N GLU A 54 8.99 -18.60 -10.80
CA GLU A 54 8.43 -18.20 -12.09
C GLU A 54 8.64 -16.71 -12.35
N PHE A 55 8.44 -15.87 -11.33
CA PHE A 55 8.72 -14.45 -11.43
C PHE A 55 10.20 -14.18 -11.75
N ALA A 56 11.12 -14.81 -11.03
CA ALA A 56 12.56 -14.68 -11.28
C ALA A 56 12.93 -15.13 -12.70
N ALA A 57 12.42 -16.27 -13.15
CA ALA A 57 12.65 -16.77 -14.50
C ALA A 57 12.14 -15.82 -15.59
N LYS A 58 10.99 -15.15 -15.36
CA LYS A 58 10.49 -14.10 -16.26
C LYS A 58 11.40 -12.88 -16.28
N CYS A 59 11.89 -12.43 -15.12
CA CYS A 59 12.86 -11.35 -15.03
C CYS A 59 14.14 -11.68 -15.81
N ASP A 60 14.69 -12.87 -15.60
CA ASP A 60 15.89 -13.33 -16.29
C ASP A 60 15.64 -13.45 -17.80
N ALA A 61 14.48 -13.93 -18.23
CA ALA A 61 14.15 -14.01 -19.66
C ALA A 61 13.99 -12.62 -20.33
N MET A 62 13.61 -11.58 -19.57
CA MET A 62 13.56 -10.20 -20.09
C MET A 62 14.95 -9.59 -20.29
N HIS A 63 15.98 -10.12 -19.63
CA HIS A 63 17.36 -9.67 -19.74
C HIS A 63 18.20 -10.76 -20.45
N PRO A 64 18.48 -10.63 -21.76
CA PRO A 64 19.27 -11.63 -22.46
C PRO A 64 20.63 -11.87 -21.76
N PRO A 65 21.18 -13.09 -21.78
CA PRO A 65 22.51 -13.35 -21.25
C PRO A 65 23.54 -12.38 -21.86
N GLY A 66 24.20 -11.58 -21.01
CA GLY A 66 25.11 -10.52 -21.46
C GLY A 66 24.47 -9.14 -21.64
N ALA A 67 23.22 -8.95 -21.24
CA ALA A 67 22.64 -7.63 -21.04
C ALA A 67 23.54 -6.82 -20.11
N ARG A 68 24.12 -5.74 -20.65
CA ARG A 68 25.02 -4.88 -19.90
C ARG A 68 24.20 -4.06 -18.92
N GLU A 69 24.51 -4.15 -17.63
CA GLU A 69 23.98 -3.19 -16.67
C GLU A 69 24.37 -1.78 -17.13
N PRO A 70 23.42 -0.83 -17.18
CA PRO A 70 23.73 0.54 -17.60
C PRO A 70 24.78 1.14 -16.67
N ASP A 71 25.66 1.98 -17.21
CA ASP A 71 26.63 2.67 -16.36
C ASP A 71 25.89 3.56 -15.35
N TRP A 72 26.48 3.75 -14.18
CA TRP A 72 25.92 4.61 -13.13
C TRP A 72 25.63 6.03 -13.63
N LYS A 73 26.41 6.53 -14.59
CA LYS A 73 26.16 7.83 -15.23
C LYS A 73 24.89 7.81 -16.10
N GLU A 74 24.61 6.72 -16.80
CA GLU A 74 23.41 6.54 -17.61
C GLU A 74 22.17 6.42 -16.72
N ILE A 75 22.25 5.65 -15.64
CA ILE A 75 21.19 5.55 -14.62
C ILE A 75 20.88 6.92 -14.02
N LYS A 76 21.91 7.69 -13.64
CA LYS A 76 21.74 9.05 -13.13
C LYS A 76 21.01 9.95 -14.13
N LYS A 77 21.35 9.85 -15.42
CA LYS A 77 20.70 10.63 -16.48
C LYS A 77 19.21 10.28 -16.57
N VAL A 78 18.84 9.00 -16.59
CA VAL A 78 17.43 8.55 -16.59
C VAL A 78 16.67 9.04 -15.36
N ILE A 79 17.29 9.00 -14.17
CA ILE A 79 16.69 9.51 -12.93
C ILE A 79 16.47 11.03 -13.01
N MET A 80 17.42 11.78 -13.57
CA MET A 80 17.26 13.22 -13.77
C MET A 80 16.19 13.55 -14.81
N ASP A 81 16.18 12.84 -15.94
CA ASP A 81 15.23 13.05 -17.03
C ASP A 81 13.80 12.72 -16.58
N SER A 82 13.59 11.67 -15.77
CA SER A 82 12.29 11.34 -15.19
C SER A 82 11.81 12.36 -14.15
N LYS A 83 12.71 12.94 -13.34
CA LYS A 83 12.37 14.05 -12.43
C LYS A 83 11.92 15.29 -13.18
N ILE A 84 12.53 15.57 -14.32
CA ILE A 84 12.17 16.72 -15.18
C ILE A 84 10.86 16.44 -15.92
N ALA A 85 10.67 15.23 -16.45
CA ALA A 85 9.43 14.84 -17.13
C ALA A 85 8.21 14.83 -16.18
N GLY A 86 8.41 14.48 -14.91
CA GLY A 86 7.37 14.58 -13.86
C GLY A 86 6.98 16.02 -13.48
N LEU A 87 7.76 17.02 -13.89
CA LEU A 87 7.47 18.45 -13.70
C LEU A 87 6.77 19.10 -14.91
N GLY A 88 6.60 18.37 -16.02
CA GLY A 88 5.93 18.86 -17.23
C GLY A 88 4.43 18.52 -17.34
N ASN A 89 3.86 17.90 -16.30
CA ASN A 89 2.45 17.47 -16.25
C ASN A 89 1.69 18.05 -15.04
N ILE A 90 2.08 19.25 -14.58
CA ILE A 90 1.34 20.05 -13.59
C ILE A 90 1.03 21.42 -14.19
#